data_AF-A0A6G7XGR0-F1
#
_entry.id   AF-A0A6G7XGR0-F1
#
_cell.length_a   1.000
_cell.length_b   1.000
_cell.length_c   1.000
_cell.angle_alpha   90.00
_cell.angle_beta   90.00
_cell.angle_gamma   90.00
#
_symmetry.space_group_name_H-M   'P 1'
#
loop_
_entity.id
_entity.type
_entity.pdbx_description
1 polymer ?
#
loop_
_entity_poly.entity_id
_entity_poly.type
_entity_poly.pdbx_seq_one_letter_code
_entity_poly.pdbx_strand_id
1 'polypeptide(L)'
;MSLATPVSAPVSLSSEARETLETSGKPAQTKRDRTVDLVRAACLLAVVGVHALMVGVSVQGGTPVLENALEPWSGFTVFSWFAQMMPLFFILGGFASATHYRRLRSRGTSPSDYVATRLRRLLPVPLAAAGATVVALCGLALSGASPDIVATAGWRISQPLWFLGVYILCSALVPLMIKLHERAPRLTLLSLGLGIATVDALRFVTGIDAIGFANLLFVWLAVQQLGFWLADGRIPSARTAWFAVAGIVTLMAIGASPMNLFEALNPPTAALALLGVVQFKLFTVLRPKLAALAGNPKVSRVSDALNSHSMTVYSWHMPVVVLLAGLLLIAGPSLPIPLTPEWWLSRPVWLVAAGIAVVAVVAVAGRIERGPKKPSGVQATQPVTTRTASTTISAKRAAFSVLSGASGVLLILATTGSLWAWAAGAALMACGLLAARDPRHVVARNHLDARAPLGLTKAKLVLVQAVPALNRRIRNIARVQQRGHSIRVGGLGLPKLRAILKQALEGLHRIRLRVTDQADRATLNPTGRVHTRNLLALKIEHAALAVRDHTRRLIKWDLVER
;
A
#
# COMPACT_ATOMS: atom_id res chain seq x y z
N MET A 1 47.29 57.35 29.29
CA MET A 1 47.43 56.00 29.88
C MET A 1 46.24 55.17 29.42
N SER A 2 46.46 54.30 28.43
CA SER A 2 45.43 53.50 27.75
C SER A 2 45.40 52.10 28.37
N LEU A 3 44.25 51.65 28.87
CA LEU A 3 44.05 50.30 29.42
C LEU A 3 43.49 49.39 28.31
N ALA A 4 44.33 48.52 27.77
CA ALA A 4 43.95 47.48 26.83
C ALA A 4 43.31 46.29 27.57
N THR A 5 42.09 45.93 27.19
CA THR A 5 41.42 44.69 27.59
C THR A 5 42.03 43.49 26.86
N PRO A 6 42.29 42.34 27.53
CA PRO A 6 42.80 41.15 26.84
C PRO A 6 41.68 40.49 26.05
N VAL A 7 41.95 40.23 24.76
CA VAL A 7 41.12 39.38 23.89
C VAL A 7 41.28 37.95 24.36
N SER A 8 40.21 37.37 24.91
CA SER A 8 40.13 35.94 25.26
C SER A 8 40.21 35.07 23.99
N ALA A 9 41.21 34.17 23.96
CA ALA A 9 41.40 33.21 22.89
C ALA A 9 40.20 32.25 22.74
N PRO A 10 39.90 31.76 21.52
CA PRO A 10 38.81 30.80 21.32
C PRO A 10 39.16 29.48 22.02
N VAL A 11 38.29 29.05 22.93
CA VAL A 11 38.38 27.74 23.60
C VAL A 11 38.32 26.65 22.53
N SER A 12 39.44 25.98 22.28
CA SER A 12 39.50 24.80 21.43
C SER A 12 38.88 23.63 22.20
N LEU A 13 37.67 23.23 21.81
CA LEU A 13 37.07 21.98 22.29
C LEU A 13 38.00 20.82 21.91
N SER A 14 38.35 19.98 22.88
CA SER A 14 39.14 18.76 22.65
C SER A 14 38.43 17.87 21.61
N SER A 15 39.22 17.06 20.90
CA SER A 15 38.72 16.07 19.93
C SER A 15 37.58 15.22 20.53
N GLU A 16 37.73 14.81 21.79
CA GLU A 16 36.72 14.03 22.52
C GLU A 16 35.44 14.81 22.84
N ALA A 17 35.55 16.11 23.16
CA ALA A 17 34.38 16.97 23.38
C ALA A 17 33.59 17.21 22.07
N ARG A 18 34.30 17.30 20.94
CA ARG A 18 33.67 17.33 19.60
C ARG A 18 33.01 16.00 19.24
N GLU A 19 33.66 14.87 19.55
CA GLU A 19 33.15 13.53 19.25
C GLU A 19 31.93 13.16 20.12
N THR A 20 31.90 13.59 21.40
CA THR A 20 30.74 13.44 22.30
C THR A 20 29.56 14.34 21.90
N LEU A 21 29.82 15.53 21.35
CA LEU A 21 28.77 16.40 20.78
C LEU A 21 28.27 15.88 19.42
N GLU A 22 29.15 15.35 18.56
CA GLU A 22 28.76 14.73 17.28
C GLU A 22 27.98 13.42 17.45
N THR A 23 28.28 12.65 18.51
CA THR A 23 27.51 11.45 18.87
C THR A 23 26.18 11.79 19.55
N SER A 24 26.09 12.88 20.32
CA SER A 24 24.84 13.36 20.94
C SER A 24 23.88 14.05 19.96
N GLY A 25 24.39 14.56 18.83
CA GLY A 25 23.60 15.24 17.79
C GLY A 25 22.99 14.33 16.72
N LYS A 26 23.35 13.04 16.69
CA LYS A 26 22.70 12.08 15.78
C LYS A 26 21.34 11.71 16.40
N PRO A 27 20.20 12.09 15.80
CA PRO A 27 18.91 11.62 16.30
C PRO A 27 18.97 10.10 16.34
N ALA A 28 18.86 9.51 17.53
CA ALA A 28 18.87 8.07 17.73
C ALA A 28 17.94 7.47 16.69
N GLN A 29 18.51 6.81 15.68
CA GLN A 29 17.72 6.10 14.68
C GLN A 29 16.99 5.02 15.47
N THR A 30 15.74 5.28 15.82
CA THR A 30 14.88 4.31 16.47
C THR A 30 14.86 3.09 15.55
N LYS A 31 15.62 2.06 15.94
CA LYS A 31 15.83 0.84 15.17
C LYS A 31 14.47 0.21 14.96
N ARG A 32 14.17 -0.19 13.73
CA ARG A 32 12.93 -0.89 13.38
C ARG A 32 12.76 -2.12 14.27
N ASP A 33 11.59 -2.27 14.90
CA ASP A 33 11.31 -3.42 15.78
C ASP A 33 10.95 -4.66 14.95
N ARG A 34 11.96 -5.51 14.75
CA ARG A 34 11.81 -6.75 13.97
C ARG A 34 10.86 -7.77 14.61
N THR A 35 10.62 -7.67 15.92
CA THR A 35 9.66 -8.54 16.61
C THR A 35 8.24 -8.22 16.17
N VAL A 36 7.92 -6.92 16.10
CA VAL A 36 6.63 -6.44 15.60
C VAL A 36 6.45 -6.82 14.13
N ASP A 37 7.49 -6.67 13.31
CA ASP A 37 7.45 -7.07 11.90
C ASP A 37 7.19 -8.58 11.74
N LEU A 38 7.89 -9.42 12.51
CA LEU A 38 7.73 -10.87 12.50
C LEU A 38 6.29 -11.28 12.84
N VAL A 39 5.72 -10.76 13.93
CA VAL A 39 4.37 -11.13 14.35
C VAL A 39 3.32 -10.62 13.37
N ARG A 40 3.52 -9.43 12.77
CA ARG A 40 2.64 -8.94 11.69
C ARG A 40 2.66 -9.85 10.47
N ALA A 41 3.84 -10.31 10.06
CA ALA A 41 3.97 -11.26 8.95
C ALA A 41 3.28 -12.59 9.29
N ALA A 42 3.43 -13.09 10.51
CA ALA A 42 2.74 -14.30 10.98
C ALA A 42 1.21 -14.14 10.98
N CYS A 43 0.69 -13.00 11.46
CA CYS A 43 -0.74 -12.70 11.41
C CYS A 43 -1.27 -12.68 9.97
N LEU A 44 -0.52 -12.09 9.03
CA LEU A 44 -0.89 -12.06 7.62
C LEU A 44 -0.96 -13.47 7.02
N LEU A 45 0.03 -14.32 7.29
CA LEU A 45 0.03 -15.71 6.84
C LEU A 45 -1.13 -16.50 7.45
N ALA A 46 -1.42 -16.30 8.73
CA ALA A 46 -2.54 -16.93 9.41
C ALA A 46 -3.89 -16.50 8.81
N VAL A 47 -4.11 -15.21 8.53
CA VAL A 47 -5.31 -14.71 7.84
C VAL A 47 -5.49 -15.39 6.47
N VAL A 48 -4.43 -15.41 5.66
CA VAL A 48 -4.49 -16.03 4.33
C VAL A 48 -4.76 -17.53 4.43
N GLY A 49 -4.12 -18.23 5.37
CA GLY A 49 -4.32 -19.66 5.60
C GLY A 49 -5.74 -19.97 6.06
N VAL A 50 -6.28 -19.21 7.02
CA VAL A 50 -7.66 -19.36 7.50
C VAL A 50 -8.65 -19.12 6.38
N HIS A 51 -8.52 -18.04 5.61
CA HIS A 51 -9.41 -17.77 4.49
C HIS A 51 -9.31 -18.84 3.39
N ALA A 52 -8.11 -19.33 3.09
CA ALA A 52 -7.95 -20.44 2.16
C ALA A 52 -8.60 -21.72 2.69
N LEU A 53 -8.54 -22.02 3.98
CA LEU A 53 -9.23 -23.16 4.59
C LEU A 53 -10.76 -23.02 4.58
N MET A 54 -11.27 -21.80 4.81
CA MET A 54 -12.69 -21.50 4.79
C MET A 54 -13.30 -21.66 3.39
N VAL A 55 -12.54 -21.47 2.31
CA VAL A 55 -13.07 -21.65 0.95
C VAL A 55 -13.39 -23.13 0.71
N GLY A 56 -14.69 -23.42 0.71
CA GLY A 56 -15.29 -24.70 0.40
C GLY A 56 -15.89 -24.69 -0.99
N VAL A 57 -15.65 -25.77 -1.72
CA VAL A 57 -16.16 -25.96 -3.06
C VAL A 57 -16.73 -27.37 -3.13
N SER A 58 -18.02 -27.46 -3.44
CA SER A 58 -18.73 -28.74 -3.56
C SER A 58 -19.62 -28.71 -4.80
N VAL A 59 -20.02 -29.88 -5.29
CA VAL A 59 -21.03 -30.02 -6.34
C VAL A 59 -22.24 -30.71 -5.71
N GLN A 60 -23.34 -29.98 -5.56
CA GLN A 60 -24.59 -30.51 -5.00
C GLN A 60 -25.61 -30.62 -6.12
N GLY A 61 -26.07 -31.85 -6.42
CA GLY A 61 -27.08 -32.09 -7.46
C GLY A 61 -26.67 -31.59 -8.86
N GLY A 62 -25.38 -31.60 -9.18
CA GLY A 62 -24.85 -31.09 -10.46
C GLY A 62 -24.61 -29.58 -10.51
N THR A 63 -24.92 -28.85 -9.44
CA THR A 63 -24.69 -27.40 -9.34
C THR A 63 -23.44 -27.11 -8.50
N PRO A 64 -22.49 -26.30 -9.00
CA PRO A 64 -21.35 -25.84 -8.19
C PRO A 64 -21.79 -24.94 -7.03
N VAL A 65 -21.31 -25.25 -5.83
CA VAL A 65 -21.57 -24.48 -4.61
C VAL A 65 -20.26 -23.96 -4.04
N LEU A 66 -20.21 -22.66 -3.73
CA LEU A 66 -19.10 -21.97 -3.10
C LEU A 66 -19.49 -21.55 -1.67
N GLU A 67 -19.02 -22.31 -0.68
CA GLU A 67 -19.45 -22.21 0.71
C GLU A 67 -18.29 -21.97 1.67
N ASN A 68 -18.61 -21.68 2.94
CA ASN A 68 -17.61 -21.71 4.01
C ASN A 68 -17.48 -23.15 4.53
N ALA A 69 -16.42 -23.86 4.12
CA ALA A 69 -16.21 -25.26 4.47
C ALA A 69 -16.10 -25.52 5.98
N LEU A 70 -15.69 -24.51 6.76
CA LEU A 70 -15.49 -24.65 8.20
C LEU A 70 -16.74 -24.34 9.03
N GLU A 71 -17.76 -23.73 8.43
CA GLU A 71 -18.97 -23.30 9.14
C GLU A 71 -19.71 -24.45 9.86
N PRO A 72 -19.91 -25.64 9.25
CA PRO A 72 -20.58 -26.74 9.95
C PRO A 72 -19.66 -27.54 10.89
N TRP A 73 -18.38 -27.19 11.00
CA TRP A 73 -17.43 -27.96 11.81
C TRP A 73 -17.61 -27.71 13.31
N SER A 74 -17.89 -28.75 14.08
CA SER A 74 -18.05 -28.65 15.54
C SER A 74 -16.82 -28.09 16.27
N GLY A 75 -15.61 -28.29 15.71
CA GLY A 75 -14.37 -27.74 16.24
C GLY A 75 -14.13 -26.26 15.93
N PHE A 76 -14.99 -25.63 15.11
CA PHE A 76 -14.76 -24.26 14.61
C PHE A 76 -14.76 -23.22 15.73
N THR A 77 -15.61 -23.38 16.75
CA THR A 77 -15.62 -22.50 17.91
C THR A 77 -14.26 -22.49 18.61
N VAL A 78 -13.69 -23.65 18.93
CA VAL A 78 -12.37 -23.75 19.57
C VAL A 78 -11.28 -23.20 18.64
N PHE A 79 -11.34 -23.53 17.36
CA PHE A 79 -10.41 -23.02 16.36
C PHE A 79 -10.40 -21.49 16.30
N SER A 80 -11.58 -20.84 16.40
CA SER A 80 -11.71 -19.38 16.37
C SER A 80 -10.86 -18.68 17.43
N TRP A 81 -10.68 -19.26 18.62
CA TRP A 81 -9.88 -18.67 19.70
C TRP A 81 -8.39 -18.57 19.35
N PHE A 82 -7.88 -19.54 18.61
CA PHE A 82 -6.49 -19.55 18.16
C PHE A 82 -6.32 -18.79 16.84
N ALA A 83 -7.32 -18.86 15.96
CA ALA A 83 -7.31 -18.24 14.66
C ALA A 83 -7.65 -16.74 14.69
N GLN A 84 -8.21 -16.21 15.78
CA GLN A 84 -8.59 -14.80 15.87
C GLN A 84 -7.38 -13.87 16.12
N MET A 85 -6.58 -13.65 15.08
CA MET A 85 -5.38 -12.80 15.12
C MET A 85 -5.64 -11.29 14.99
N MET A 86 -6.88 -10.89 14.70
CA MET A 86 -7.20 -9.51 14.33
C MET A 86 -6.87 -8.48 15.41
N PRO A 87 -7.17 -8.69 16.71
CA PRO A 87 -6.81 -7.70 17.72
C PRO A 87 -5.30 -7.49 17.81
N LEU A 88 -4.51 -8.57 17.80
CA LEU A 88 -3.04 -8.50 17.78
C LEU A 88 -2.54 -7.70 16.56
N PHE A 89 -3.10 -7.91 15.37
CA PHE A 89 -2.72 -7.13 14.20
C PHE A 89 -2.95 -5.62 14.40
N PHE A 90 -4.09 -5.22 14.97
CA PHE A 90 -4.41 -3.81 15.25
C PHE A 90 -3.52 -3.19 16.34
N ILE A 91 -3.11 -3.97 17.36
CA ILE A 91 -2.13 -3.52 18.37
C ILE A 91 -0.80 -3.19 17.69
N LEU A 92 -0.28 -4.11 16.89
CA LEU A 92 0.99 -3.94 16.18
C LEU A 92 0.90 -2.83 15.11
N GLY A 93 -0.25 -2.68 14.48
CA GLY A 93 -0.58 -1.57 13.59
C GLY A 93 -0.61 -0.22 14.31
N GLY A 94 -1.17 -0.17 15.52
CA GLY A 94 -1.17 1.00 16.40
C GLY A 94 0.25 1.40 16.80
N PHE A 95 1.06 0.46 17.27
CA PHE A 95 2.48 0.68 17.57
C PHE A 95 3.25 1.28 16.38
N ALA A 96 3.11 0.67 15.20
CA ALA A 96 3.76 1.14 13.99
C ALA A 96 3.26 2.53 13.56
N SER A 97 1.96 2.80 13.73
CA SER A 97 1.36 4.09 13.36
C SER A 97 1.76 5.21 14.31
N ALA A 98 1.83 4.94 15.62
CA ALA A 98 2.30 5.90 16.62
C ALA A 98 3.76 6.30 16.40
N THR A 99 4.65 5.30 16.28
CA THR A 99 6.08 5.55 16.04
C THR A 99 6.31 6.27 14.71
N HIS A 100 5.56 5.93 13.66
CA HIS A 100 5.64 6.60 12.37
C HIS A 100 5.12 8.04 12.43
N TYR A 101 3.92 8.27 12.96
CA TYR A 101 3.30 9.59 13.00
C TYR A 101 4.10 10.57 13.86
N ARG A 102 4.54 10.17 15.06
CA ARG A 102 5.38 11.01 15.93
C ARG A 102 6.66 11.45 15.22
N ARG A 103 7.29 10.54 14.46
CA ARG A 103 8.51 10.83 13.67
C ARG A 103 8.26 11.76 12.48
N LEU A 104 7.09 11.69 11.84
CA LEU A 104 6.73 12.62 10.77
C LEU A 104 6.30 13.98 11.31
N ARG A 105 5.57 13.99 12.44
CA ARG A 105 5.17 15.20 13.15
C ARG A 105 6.40 16.01 13.61
N SER A 106 7.44 15.35 14.13
CA SER A 106 8.69 16.03 14.51
C SER A 106 9.47 16.63 13.32
N ARG A 107 9.13 16.22 12.09
CA ARG A 107 9.66 16.79 10.83
C ARG A 107 8.71 17.83 10.21
N GLY A 108 7.71 18.30 10.96
CA GLY A 108 6.75 19.31 10.50
C GLY A 108 5.65 18.79 9.57
N THR A 109 5.45 17.47 9.46
CA THR A 109 4.36 16.92 8.63
C THR A 109 3.00 17.21 9.27
N SER A 110 2.08 17.83 8.52
CA SER A 110 0.73 18.11 8.99
C SER A 110 -0.11 16.83 9.14
N PRO A 111 -1.17 16.81 9.98
CA PRO A 111 -2.09 15.68 10.07
C PRO A 111 -2.70 15.27 8.73
N SER A 112 -3.11 16.24 7.90
CA SER A 112 -3.72 15.97 6.60
C SER A 112 -2.71 15.42 5.59
N ASP A 113 -1.46 15.87 5.61
CA ASP A 113 -0.40 15.31 4.76
C ASP A 113 -0.02 13.89 5.18
N TYR A 114 -0.04 13.59 6.48
CA TYR A 114 0.11 12.22 6.98
C TYR A 114 -0.99 11.33 6.41
N VAL A 115 -2.26 11.69 6.59
CA VAL A 115 -3.41 10.92 6.10
C VAL A 115 -3.33 10.73 4.60
N ALA A 116 -3.14 11.80 3.83
CA ALA A 116 -3.02 11.70 2.37
C ALA A 116 -1.85 10.81 1.92
N THR A 117 -0.71 10.84 2.64
CA THR A 117 0.43 9.96 2.34
C THR A 117 0.10 8.49 2.62
N ARG A 118 -0.66 8.21 3.68
CA ARG A 118 -1.16 6.86 3.97
C ARG A 118 -2.08 6.37 2.87
N LEU A 119 -3.08 7.16 2.47
CA LEU A 119 -4.05 6.78 1.44
C LEU A 119 -3.38 6.59 0.07
N ARG A 120 -2.43 7.46 -0.30
CA ARG A 120 -1.63 7.33 -1.54
C ARG A 120 -0.84 6.03 -1.63
N ARG A 121 -0.39 5.49 -0.50
CA ARG A 121 0.36 4.23 -0.44
C ARG A 121 -0.56 3.02 -0.31
N LEU A 122 -1.71 3.19 0.35
CA LEU A 122 -2.61 2.12 0.72
C LEU A 122 -3.59 1.77 -0.40
N LEU A 123 -4.25 2.74 -1.03
CA LEU A 123 -5.34 2.50 -2.00
C LEU A 123 -4.94 1.90 -3.35
N PRO A 124 -3.74 2.10 -3.93
CA PRO A 124 -3.44 1.63 -5.28
C PRO A 124 -3.61 0.12 -5.48
N VAL A 125 -3.24 -0.68 -4.49
CA VAL A 125 -3.23 -2.14 -4.59
C VAL A 125 -4.63 -2.74 -4.42
N PRO A 126 -5.43 -2.35 -3.40
CA PRO A 126 -6.84 -2.71 -3.34
C PRO A 126 -7.62 -2.26 -4.58
N LEU A 127 -7.34 -1.07 -5.11
CA LEU A 127 -7.98 -0.59 -6.35
C LEU A 127 -7.66 -1.49 -7.54
N ALA A 128 -6.41 -1.92 -7.69
CA ALA A 128 -6.01 -2.85 -8.75
C ALA A 128 -6.68 -4.22 -8.59
N ALA A 129 -6.75 -4.75 -7.37
CA ALA A 129 -7.44 -6.02 -7.08
C ALA A 129 -8.95 -5.92 -7.31
N ALA A 130 -9.57 -4.79 -6.94
CA ALA A 130 -10.99 -4.54 -7.20
C ALA A 130 -11.27 -4.46 -8.70
N GLY A 131 -10.44 -3.74 -9.47
CA GLY A 131 -10.54 -3.70 -10.93
C GLY A 131 -10.38 -5.07 -11.58
N ALA A 132 -9.42 -5.88 -11.12
CA ALA A 132 -9.25 -7.25 -11.59
C ALA A 132 -10.45 -8.14 -11.24
N THR A 133 -11.05 -7.94 -10.06
CA THR A 133 -12.27 -8.64 -9.65
C THR A 133 -13.45 -8.28 -10.55
N VAL A 134 -13.63 -7.00 -10.91
CA VAL A 134 -14.64 -6.58 -11.89
C VAL A 134 -14.44 -7.31 -13.21
N VAL A 135 -13.21 -7.33 -13.75
CA VAL A 135 -12.90 -8.02 -15.01
C VAL A 135 -13.20 -9.53 -14.90
N ALA A 136 -12.80 -10.18 -13.82
CA ALA A 136 -13.05 -11.60 -13.60
C ALA A 136 -14.56 -11.93 -13.50
N LEU A 137 -15.33 -11.14 -12.75
CA LEU A 137 -16.77 -11.32 -12.62
C LEU A 137 -17.51 -11.03 -13.93
N CYS A 138 -17.09 -10.02 -14.70
CA CYS A 138 -17.59 -9.80 -16.06
C CYS A 138 -17.31 -11.00 -16.97
N GLY A 139 -16.08 -11.53 -16.94
CA GLY A 139 -15.71 -12.71 -17.72
C GLY A 139 -16.55 -13.94 -17.36
N LEU A 140 -16.81 -14.14 -16.07
CA LEU A 140 -17.67 -15.21 -15.56
C LEU A 140 -19.14 -15.03 -16.00
N ALA A 141 -19.66 -13.81 -15.97
CA ALA A 141 -21.01 -13.53 -16.46
C ALA A 141 -21.12 -13.77 -17.98
N LEU A 142 -20.10 -13.36 -18.74
CA LEU A 142 -20.05 -13.53 -20.20
C LEU A 142 -19.82 -14.98 -20.64
N SER A 143 -19.28 -15.84 -19.77
CA SER A 143 -19.14 -17.28 -20.05
C SER A 143 -20.46 -18.04 -19.88
N GLY A 144 -21.56 -17.37 -19.54
CA GLY A 144 -22.86 -17.99 -19.32
C GLY A 144 -23.05 -18.60 -17.93
N ALA A 145 -22.19 -18.27 -16.96
CA ALA A 145 -22.41 -18.69 -15.57
C ALA A 145 -23.69 -18.05 -15.01
N SER A 146 -24.39 -18.76 -14.12
CA SER A 146 -25.63 -18.22 -13.53
C SER A 146 -25.35 -16.94 -12.73
N PRO A 147 -26.31 -16.00 -12.67
CA PRO A 147 -26.18 -14.78 -11.86
C PRO A 147 -25.84 -15.06 -10.40
N ASP A 148 -26.36 -16.17 -9.84
CA ASP A 148 -26.11 -16.58 -8.46
C ASP A 148 -24.65 -17.00 -8.22
N ILE A 149 -24.01 -17.67 -9.18
CA ILE A 149 -22.58 -18.00 -9.10
C ILE A 149 -21.74 -16.73 -9.14
N VAL A 150 -22.06 -15.79 -10.03
CA VAL A 150 -21.35 -14.50 -10.14
C VAL A 150 -21.51 -13.69 -8.84
N ALA A 151 -22.72 -13.62 -8.30
CA ALA A 151 -23.01 -12.94 -7.04
C ALA A 151 -22.28 -13.62 -5.87
N THR A 152 -22.28 -14.95 -5.81
CA THR A 152 -21.59 -15.70 -4.75
C THR A 152 -20.08 -15.50 -4.82
N ALA A 153 -19.48 -15.56 -6.01
CA ALA A 153 -18.05 -15.28 -6.18
C ALA A 153 -17.71 -13.85 -5.74
N GLY A 154 -18.50 -12.86 -6.17
CA GLY A 154 -18.34 -11.47 -5.77
C GLY A 154 -18.48 -11.26 -4.26
N TRP A 155 -19.45 -11.90 -3.62
CA TRP A 155 -19.63 -11.88 -2.17
C TRP A 155 -18.42 -12.46 -1.44
N ARG A 156 -18.01 -13.69 -1.78
CA ARG A 156 -16.89 -14.39 -1.14
C ARG A 156 -15.58 -13.61 -1.26
N ILE A 157 -15.32 -13.00 -2.42
CA ILE A 157 -14.16 -12.14 -2.63
C ILE A 157 -14.23 -10.88 -1.75
N SER A 158 -15.44 -10.33 -1.53
CA SER A 158 -15.61 -9.09 -0.78
C SER A 158 -15.47 -9.24 0.73
N GLN A 159 -15.76 -10.42 1.29
CA GLN A 159 -15.83 -10.64 2.75
C GLN A 159 -14.65 -10.04 3.53
N PRO A 160 -13.36 -10.27 3.19
CA PRO A 160 -12.26 -9.70 3.98
C PRO A 160 -12.14 -8.18 3.86
N LEU A 161 -12.77 -7.53 2.87
CA LEU A 161 -12.60 -6.09 2.61
C LEU A 161 -13.04 -5.21 3.78
N TRP A 162 -13.88 -5.68 4.70
CA TRP A 162 -14.25 -4.93 5.91
C TRP A 162 -13.01 -4.46 6.66
N PHE A 163 -11.96 -5.29 6.72
CA PHE A 163 -10.71 -4.95 7.38
C PHE A 163 -10.02 -3.76 6.71
N LEU A 164 -10.06 -3.67 5.37
CA LEU A 164 -9.53 -2.52 4.63
C LEU A 164 -10.27 -1.23 4.99
N GLY A 165 -11.60 -1.29 5.07
CA GLY A 165 -12.44 -0.15 5.45
C GLY A 165 -12.09 0.36 6.85
N VAL A 166 -12.04 -0.55 7.83
CA VAL A 166 -11.63 -0.23 9.21
C VAL A 166 -10.19 0.28 9.23
N TYR A 167 -9.27 -0.34 8.49
CA TYR A 167 -7.86 0.05 8.48
C TYR A 167 -7.62 1.43 7.86
N ILE A 168 -8.41 1.81 6.84
CA ILE A 168 -8.43 3.18 6.29
C ILE A 168 -8.85 4.16 7.39
N LEU A 169 -9.96 3.89 8.08
CA LEU A 169 -10.52 4.76 9.11
C LEU A 169 -9.57 4.89 10.31
N CYS A 170 -9.10 3.77 10.86
CA CYS A 170 -8.12 3.74 11.94
C CYS A 170 -6.82 4.44 11.55
N SER A 171 -6.33 4.28 10.32
CA SER A 171 -5.13 4.98 9.82
C SER A 171 -5.36 6.49 9.71
N ALA A 172 -6.56 6.91 9.29
CA ALA A 172 -6.92 8.32 9.15
C ALA A 172 -7.05 9.02 10.51
N LEU A 173 -7.53 8.30 11.52
CA LEU A 173 -7.75 8.83 12.87
C LEU A 173 -6.50 8.85 13.76
N VAL A 174 -5.38 8.27 13.32
CA VAL A 174 -4.11 8.26 14.07
C VAL A 174 -3.72 9.63 14.64
N PRO A 175 -3.76 10.76 13.88
CA PRO A 175 -3.39 12.06 14.44
C PRO A 175 -4.27 12.50 15.61
N LEU A 176 -5.58 12.25 15.52
CA LEU A 176 -6.53 12.57 16.59
C LEU A 176 -6.32 11.64 17.78
N MET A 177 -6.21 10.34 17.52
CA MET A 177 -6.06 9.32 18.55
C MET A 177 -4.75 9.47 19.33
N ILE A 178 -3.66 9.87 18.68
CA ILE A 178 -2.39 10.19 19.36
C ILE A 178 -2.54 11.47 20.18
N LYS A 179 -3.23 12.50 19.68
CA LYS A 179 -3.47 13.74 20.43
C LYS A 179 -4.29 13.47 21.71
N LEU A 180 -5.30 12.60 21.64
CA LEU A 180 -6.08 12.19 22.81
C LEU A 180 -5.23 11.34 23.77
N HIS A 181 -4.47 10.39 23.24
CA HIS A 181 -3.59 9.51 24.01
C HIS A 181 -2.48 10.26 24.75
N GLU A 182 -1.84 11.24 24.11
CA GLU A 182 -0.78 12.05 24.73
C GLU A 182 -1.32 12.95 25.85
N ARG A 183 -2.59 13.34 25.78
CA ARG A 183 -3.25 14.17 26.81
C ARG A 183 -3.77 13.36 27.98
N ALA A 184 -4.50 12.29 27.69
CA ALA A 184 -5.18 11.48 28.69
C ALA A 184 -5.29 10.03 28.20
N PRO A 185 -4.21 9.23 28.28
CA PRO A 185 -4.16 7.91 27.67
C PRO A 185 -5.16 6.93 28.31
N ARG A 186 -5.34 7.04 29.64
CA ARG A 186 -6.31 6.22 30.40
C ARG A 186 -7.74 6.61 30.07
N LEU A 187 -8.04 7.91 30.08
CA LEU A 187 -9.37 8.42 29.76
C LEU A 187 -9.76 8.06 28.32
N THR A 188 -8.85 8.19 27.36
CA THR A 188 -9.10 7.83 25.96
C THR A 188 -9.49 6.35 25.83
N LEU A 189 -8.74 5.44 26.46
CA LEU A 189 -9.06 4.02 26.43
C LEU A 189 -10.37 3.71 27.18
N LEU A 190 -10.63 4.37 28.31
CA LEU A 190 -11.88 4.22 29.08
C LEU A 190 -13.09 4.71 28.28
N SER A 191 -13.00 5.86 27.61
CA SER A 191 -14.09 6.40 26.77
C SER A 191 -14.39 5.49 25.59
N LEU A 192 -13.37 4.92 24.95
CA LEU A 192 -13.56 3.92 23.90
C LEU A 192 -14.21 2.64 24.47
N GLY A 193 -13.75 2.16 25.63
CA GLY A 193 -14.34 1.02 26.32
C GLY A 193 -15.80 1.22 26.70
N LEU A 194 -16.16 2.42 27.20
CA LEU A 194 -17.55 2.79 27.49
C LEU A 194 -18.40 2.87 26.23
N GLY A 195 -17.83 3.38 25.12
CA GLY A 195 -18.48 3.36 23.81
C GLY A 195 -18.80 1.94 23.35
N ILE A 196 -17.85 1.01 23.47
CA ILE A 196 -18.06 -0.40 23.14
C ILE A 196 -19.18 -1.01 24.00
N ALA A 197 -19.11 -0.82 25.32
CA ALA A 197 -20.12 -1.35 26.24
C ALA A 197 -21.51 -0.76 25.96
N THR A 198 -21.59 0.52 25.60
CA THR A 198 -22.86 1.18 25.24
C THR A 198 -23.43 0.59 23.96
N VAL A 199 -22.61 0.37 22.94
CA VAL A 199 -23.05 -0.23 21.67
C VAL A 199 -23.52 -1.66 21.88
N ASP A 200 -22.76 -2.47 22.63
CA ASP A 200 -23.14 -3.86 22.94
C ASP A 200 -24.43 -3.92 23.75
N ALA A 201 -24.57 -3.06 24.77
CA ALA A 201 -25.78 -2.99 25.58
C ALA A 201 -27.02 -2.57 24.76
N LEU A 202 -26.88 -1.55 23.91
CA LEU A 202 -27.97 -1.11 23.03
C LEU A 202 -28.36 -2.20 22.04
N ARG A 203 -27.39 -2.86 21.41
CA ARG A 203 -27.64 -4.01 20.52
C ARG A 203 -28.35 -5.13 21.28
N PHE A 204 -27.86 -5.48 22.47
CA PHE A 204 -28.41 -6.56 23.28
C PHE A 204 -29.85 -6.28 23.73
N VAL A 205 -30.14 -5.07 24.21
CA VAL A 205 -31.47 -4.69 24.70
C VAL A 205 -32.48 -4.51 23.56
N THR A 206 -32.06 -3.97 22.41
CA THR A 206 -32.97 -3.72 21.28
C THR A 206 -33.14 -4.91 20.35
N GLY A 207 -32.19 -5.87 20.35
CA GLY A 207 -32.12 -6.93 19.36
C GLY A 207 -31.70 -6.48 17.96
N ILE A 208 -31.33 -5.20 17.77
CA ILE A 208 -30.98 -4.64 16.45
C ILE A 208 -29.48 -4.81 16.20
N ASP A 209 -29.10 -5.81 15.40
CA ASP A 209 -27.70 -6.09 15.04
C ASP A 209 -27.01 -4.91 14.35
N ALA A 210 -27.76 -4.11 13.59
CA ALA A 210 -27.22 -2.97 12.86
C ALA A 210 -26.50 -1.95 13.77
N ILE A 211 -26.95 -1.80 15.02
CA ILE A 211 -26.32 -0.93 16.02
C ILE A 211 -24.90 -1.39 16.32
N GLY A 212 -24.68 -2.69 16.37
CA GLY A 212 -23.37 -3.28 16.66
C GLY A 212 -22.29 -2.88 15.66
N PHE A 213 -22.63 -2.53 14.41
CA PHE A 213 -21.62 -2.09 13.44
C PHE A 213 -20.90 -0.80 13.85
N ALA A 214 -21.44 -0.01 14.79
CA ALA A 214 -20.71 1.10 15.40
C ALA A 214 -19.40 0.63 16.09
N ASN A 215 -19.33 -0.61 16.57
CA ASN A 215 -18.12 -1.20 17.14
C ASN A 215 -17.02 -1.47 16.12
N LEU A 216 -17.30 -1.44 14.81
CA LEU A 216 -16.24 -1.37 13.80
C LEU A 216 -15.35 -0.12 13.97
N LEU A 217 -15.83 0.90 14.68
CA LEU A 217 -15.00 2.03 15.07
C LEU A 217 -14.42 1.84 16.46
N PHE A 218 -15.27 1.65 17.47
CA PHE A 218 -14.83 1.71 18.87
C PHE A 218 -13.89 0.57 19.27
N VAL A 219 -14.19 -0.68 18.91
CA VAL A 219 -13.35 -1.85 19.25
C VAL A 219 -11.96 -1.69 18.64
N TRP A 220 -11.89 -1.38 17.34
CA TRP A 220 -10.61 -1.33 16.65
C TRP A 220 -9.78 -0.10 17.01
N LEU A 221 -10.41 1.03 17.37
CA LEU A 221 -9.70 2.16 17.98
C LEU A 221 -9.19 1.83 19.38
N ALA A 222 -9.97 1.13 20.22
CA ALA A 222 -9.52 0.71 21.55
C ALA A 222 -8.31 -0.22 21.46
N VAL A 223 -8.35 -1.19 20.55
CA VAL A 223 -7.24 -2.10 20.29
C VAL A 223 -6.03 -1.37 19.66
N GLN A 224 -6.27 -0.39 18.77
CA GLN A 224 -5.20 0.48 18.26
C GLN A 224 -4.51 1.26 19.39
N GLN A 225 -5.28 1.78 20.37
CA GLN A 225 -4.74 2.48 21.53
C GLN A 225 -3.81 1.57 22.34
N LEU A 226 -4.13 0.29 22.54
CA LEU A 226 -3.20 -0.66 23.18
C LEU A 226 -1.83 -0.71 22.47
N GLY A 227 -1.81 -0.54 21.15
CA GLY A 227 -0.57 -0.37 20.38
C GLY A 227 0.22 0.90 20.71
N PHE A 228 -0.47 2.00 21.06
CA PHE A 228 0.19 3.24 21.50
C PHE A 228 0.76 3.07 22.91
N TRP A 229 0.06 2.36 23.79
CA TRP A 229 0.59 1.96 25.09
C TRP A 229 1.85 1.10 24.96
N LEU A 230 1.87 0.14 24.02
CA LEU A 230 3.08 -0.62 23.68
C LEU A 230 4.21 0.29 23.18
N ALA A 231 3.90 1.31 22.36
CA ALA A 231 4.89 2.26 21.85
C ALA A 231 5.49 3.15 22.95
N ASP A 232 4.74 3.38 24.03
CA ASP A 232 5.18 4.09 25.22
C ASP A 232 5.86 3.17 26.26
N GLY A 233 6.05 1.88 25.94
CA GLY A 233 6.64 0.89 26.84
C GLY A 233 5.74 0.45 27.99
N ARG A 234 4.45 0.79 27.96
CA ARG A 234 3.48 0.45 29.01
C ARG A 234 2.79 -0.86 28.69
N ILE A 235 2.97 -1.85 29.55
CA ILE A 235 2.46 -3.20 29.37
C ILE A 235 1.36 -3.53 30.39
N PRO A 236 0.35 -4.34 30.02
CA PRO A 236 -0.68 -4.77 30.96
C PRO A 236 -0.10 -5.67 32.07
N SER A 237 -0.66 -5.54 33.26
CA SER A 237 -0.36 -6.46 34.37
C SER A 237 -0.99 -7.84 34.10
N ALA A 238 -0.49 -8.88 34.76
CA ALA A 238 -1.12 -10.21 34.69
C ALA A 238 -2.56 -10.18 35.22
N ARG A 239 -2.81 -9.39 36.29
CA ARG A 239 -4.14 -9.18 36.85
C ARG A 239 -5.11 -8.58 35.83
N THR A 240 -4.66 -7.57 35.07
CA THR A 240 -5.48 -6.95 34.01
C THR A 240 -5.83 -7.95 32.91
N ALA A 241 -4.90 -8.81 32.50
CA ALA A 241 -5.17 -9.86 31.52
C ALA A 241 -6.18 -10.89 32.05
N TRP A 242 -6.06 -11.30 33.31
CA TRP A 242 -7.03 -12.21 33.93
C TRP A 242 -8.42 -11.58 34.09
N PHE A 243 -8.53 -10.30 34.41
CA PHE A 243 -9.81 -9.59 34.38
C PHE A 243 -10.40 -9.51 32.96
N ALA A 244 -9.56 -9.37 31.94
CA ALA A 244 -10.04 -9.42 30.55
C ALA A 244 -10.56 -10.81 30.18
N VAL A 245 -9.88 -11.89 30.60
CA VAL A 245 -10.38 -13.27 30.43
C VAL A 245 -11.72 -13.45 31.15
N ALA A 246 -11.80 -13.07 32.42
CA ALA A 246 -13.04 -13.14 33.19
C ALA A 246 -14.18 -12.35 32.53
N GLY A 247 -13.88 -11.14 32.02
CA GLY A 247 -14.86 -10.32 31.30
C GLY A 247 -15.39 -11.00 30.03
N ILE A 248 -14.52 -11.67 29.25
CA ILE A 248 -14.96 -12.43 28.07
C ILE A 248 -15.90 -13.57 28.49
N VAL A 249 -15.51 -14.34 29.52
CA VAL A 249 -16.32 -15.45 30.05
C VAL A 249 -17.68 -14.93 30.54
N THR A 250 -17.72 -13.80 31.25
CA THR A 250 -18.97 -13.18 31.70
C THR A 250 -19.85 -12.77 30.52
N LEU A 251 -19.30 -12.09 29.51
CA LEU A 251 -20.06 -11.66 28.33
C LEU A 251 -20.69 -12.86 27.60
N MET A 252 -19.97 -13.98 27.53
CA MET A 252 -20.47 -15.22 26.94
C MET A 252 -21.54 -15.87 27.82
N ALA A 253 -21.31 -15.96 29.12
CA ALA A 253 -22.25 -16.57 30.07
C ALA A 253 -23.62 -15.86 30.11
N ILE A 254 -23.64 -14.54 29.93
CA ILE A 254 -24.88 -13.75 29.89
C ILE A 254 -25.47 -13.61 28.48
N GLY A 255 -24.87 -14.23 27.46
CA GLY A 255 -25.34 -14.16 26.07
C GLY A 255 -25.06 -12.84 25.35
N ALA A 256 -24.24 -11.95 25.92
CA ALA A 256 -23.88 -10.65 25.30
C ALA A 256 -22.83 -10.79 24.18
N SER A 257 -22.14 -11.93 24.09
CA SER A 257 -21.17 -12.23 23.02
C SER A 257 -21.18 -13.73 22.68
N PRO A 258 -21.07 -14.12 21.40
CA PRO A 258 -21.01 -15.53 21.03
C PRO A 258 -19.68 -16.16 21.45
N MET A 259 -19.69 -17.49 21.69
CA MET A 259 -18.49 -18.27 22.00
C MET A 259 -17.51 -18.34 20.83
N ASN A 260 -18.04 -18.29 19.61
CA ASN A 260 -17.27 -18.28 18.37
C ASN A 260 -16.78 -16.85 18.10
N LEU A 261 -15.46 -16.66 18.14
CA LEU A 261 -14.87 -15.34 17.96
C LEU A 261 -14.96 -14.81 16.52
N PHE A 262 -15.25 -15.67 15.54
CA PHE A 262 -15.55 -15.20 14.18
C PHE A 262 -16.96 -14.64 14.06
N GLU A 263 -17.94 -15.21 14.75
CA GLU A 263 -19.28 -14.61 14.87
C GLU A 263 -19.21 -13.29 15.65
N ALA A 264 -18.38 -13.24 16.70
CA ALA A 264 -18.15 -12.02 17.48
C ALA A 264 -17.49 -10.86 16.70
N LEU A 265 -17.08 -11.05 15.43
CA LEU A 265 -16.57 -10.01 14.53
C LEU A 265 -17.67 -9.27 13.77
N ASN A 266 -18.87 -9.83 13.64
CA ASN A 266 -19.87 -9.33 12.72
C ASN A 266 -21.26 -9.25 13.38
N PRO A 267 -21.54 -8.20 14.17
CA PRO A 267 -20.67 -7.04 14.45
C PRO A 267 -19.62 -7.28 15.57
N PRO A 268 -18.52 -6.49 15.63
CA PRO A 268 -17.51 -6.64 16.67
C PRO A 268 -18.08 -6.42 18.06
N THR A 269 -17.75 -7.29 19.02
CA THR A 269 -18.19 -7.16 20.43
C THR A 269 -17.04 -6.79 21.38
N ALA A 270 -17.38 -6.43 22.61
CA ALA A 270 -16.43 -6.18 23.70
C ALA A 270 -15.48 -7.36 23.95
N ALA A 271 -15.91 -8.59 23.67
CA ALA A 271 -15.06 -9.78 23.79
C ALA A 271 -13.78 -9.66 22.95
N LEU A 272 -13.83 -9.03 21.77
CA LEU A 272 -12.65 -8.83 20.92
C LEU A 272 -11.70 -7.76 21.46
N ALA A 273 -12.22 -6.70 22.10
CA ALA A 273 -11.39 -5.70 22.76
C ALA A 273 -10.65 -6.30 23.96
N LEU A 274 -11.35 -7.12 24.75
CA LEU A 274 -10.77 -7.85 25.87
C LEU A 274 -9.77 -8.92 25.39
N LEU A 275 -10.05 -9.62 24.29
CA LEU A 275 -9.11 -10.52 23.64
C LEU A 275 -7.84 -9.77 23.25
N GLY A 276 -7.96 -8.54 22.74
CA GLY A 276 -6.82 -7.66 22.49
C GLY A 276 -5.95 -7.40 23.72
N VAL A 277 -6.54 -7.20 24.90
CA VAL A 277 -5.79 -7.04 26.16
C VAL A 277 -5.04 -8.33 26.52
N VAL A 278 -5.67 -9.49 26.36
CA VAL A 278 -5.05 -10.80 26.60
C VAL A 278 -3.90 -11.04 25.63
N GLN A 279 -4.12 -10.81 24.33
CA GLN A 279 -3.11 -10.95 23.27
C GLN A 279 -1.95 -9.95 23.46
N PHE A 280 -2.22 -8.74 23.93
CA PHE A 280 -1.19 -7.77 24.28
C PHE A 280 -0.30 -8.33 25.39
N LYS A 281 -0.90 -8.85 26.48
CA LYS A 281 -0.12 -9.47 27.56
C LYS A 281 0.70 -10.65 27.04
N LEU A 282 0.09 -11.55 26.28
CA LEU A 282 0.76 -12.72 25.73
C LEU A 282 1.94 -12.32 24.83
N PHE A 283 1.75 -11.34 23.95
CA PHE A 283 2.82 -10.79 23.11
C PHE A 283 4.00 -10.28 23.95
N THR A 284 3.74 -9.55 25.03
CA THR A 284 4.81 -9.02 25.90
C THR A 284 5.60 -10.14 26.60
N VAL A 285 4.94 -11.21 27.01
CA VAL A 285 5.57 -12.39 27.63
C VAL A 285 6.41 -13.15 26.62
N LEU A 286 5.93 -13.30 25.37
CA LEU A 286 6.64 -14.01 24.32
C LEU A 286 7.71 -13.16 23.61
N ARG A 287 7.73 -11.85 23.83
CA ARG A 287 8.61 -10.90 23.12
C ARG A 287 10.09 -11.31 23.13
N PRO A 288 10.70 -11.79 24.22
CA PRO A 288 12.11 -12.22 24.21
C PRO A 288 12.38 -13.38 23.25
N LYS A 289 11.50 -14.41 23.26
CA LYS A 289 11.60 -15.57 22.36
C LYS A 289 11.40 -15.16 20.91
N LEU A 290 10.41 -14.30 20.65
CA LEU A 290 10.13 -13.75 19.33
C LEU A 290 11.27 -12.85 18.83
N ALA A 291 11.92 -12.10 19.70
CA ALA A 291 13.08 -11.27 19.37
C ALA A 291 14.30 -12.12 19.00
N ALA A 292 14.55 -13.22 19.71
CA ALA A 292 15.58 -14.19 19.34
C ALA A 292 15.31 -14.79 17.96
N LEU A 293 14.06 -15.18 17.69
CA LEU A 293 13.65 -15.70 16.38
C LEU A 293 13.79 -14.64 15.26
N ALA A 294 13.42 -13.39 15.53
CA ALA A 294 13.57 -12.27 14.61
C ALA A 294 15.05 -11.85 14.38
N GLY A 295 15.95 -12.26 15.28
CA GLY A 295 17.39 -12.11 15.13
C GLY A 295 17.98 -13.00 14.03
N ASN A 296 17.33 -14.12 13.68
CA ASN A 296 17.76 -15.01 12.61
C ASN A 296 17.69 -14.30 11.24
N PRO A 297 18.80 -14.18 10.49
CA PRO A 297 18.83 -13.47 9.20
C PRO A 297 17.90 -14.06 8.14
N LYS A 298 17.58 -15.35 8.18
CA LYS A 298 16.63 -15.99 7.24
C LYS A 298 15.20 -15.57 7.58
N VAL A 299 14.83 -15.65 8.87
CA VAL A 299 13.50 -15.28 9.36
C VAL A 299 13.23 -13.80 9.13
N SER A 300 14.19 -12.92 9.43
CA SER A 300 14.06 -11.48 9.18
C SER A 300 13.84 -11.19 7.70
N ARG A 301 14.58 -11.85 6.79
CA ARG A 301 14.41 -11.67 5.34
C ARG A 301 13.04 -12.09 4.85
N VAL A 302 12.53 -13.23 5.32
CA VAL A 302 11.17 -13.71 4.99
C VAL A 302 10.11 -12.74 5.51
N SER A 303 10.24 -12.30 6.77
CA SER A 303 9.35 -11.31 7.37
C SER A 303 9.37 -9.96 6.62
N ASP A 304 10.55 -9.49 6.21
CA ASP A 304 10.69 -8.26 5.42
C ASP A 304 10.06 -8.39 4.02
N ALA A 305 10.25 -9.54 3.37
CA ALA A 305 9.63 -9.84 2.07
C ALA A 305 8.09 -9.87 2.18
N LEU A 306 7.53 -10.52 3.19
CA LEU A 306 6.09 -10.57 3.43
C LEU A 306 5.52 -9.19 3.78
N ASN A 307 6.17 -8.46 4.69
CA ASN A 307 5.69 -7.14 5.10
C ASN A 307 5.74 -6.11 3.96
N SER A 308 6.77 -6.18 3.10
CA SER A 308 6.89 -5.28 1.94
C SER A 308 5.79 -5.48 0.90
N HIS A 309 5.17 -6.67 0.84
CA HIS A 309 4.06 -6.99 -0.06
C HIS A 309 2.74 -7.23 0.68
N SER A 310 2.64 -6.81 1.94
CA SER A 310 1.50 -7.15 2.79
C SER A 310 0.16 -6.70 2.23
N MET A 311 0.11 -5.52 1.60
CA MET A 311 -1.12 -5.05 0.94
C MET A 311 -1.45 -5.83 -0.33
N THR A 312 -0.45 -6.24 -1.11
CA THR A 312 -0.69 -7.12 -2.28
C THR A 312 -1.21 -8.48 -1.84
N VAL A 313 -0.56 -9.14 -0.89
CA VAL A 313 -1.04 -10.42 -0.33
C VAL A 313 -2.47 -10.28 0.18
N TYR A 314 -2.74 -9.26 1.01
CA TYR A 314 -4.06 -9.00 1.55
C TYR A 314 -5.12 -8.71 0.47
N SER A 315 -4.81 -7.91 -0.55
CA SER A 315 -5.83 -7.50 -1.53
C SER A 315 -6.12 -8.61 -2.56
N TRP A 316 -5.15 -9.48 -2.83
CA TRP A 316 -5.25 -10.47 -3.91
C TRP A 316 -5.55 -11.90 -3.42
N HIS A 317 -5.38 -12.23 -2.14
CA HIS A 317 -5.57 -13.62 -1.68
C HIS A 317 -6.97 -14.15 -1.96
N MET A 318 -8.06 -13.43 -1.63
CA MET A 318 -9.40 -13.94 -1.93
C MET A 318 -9.73 -14.03 -3.43
N PRO A 319 -9.44 -13.01 -4.27
CA PRO A 319 -9.58 -13.15 -5.71
C PRO A 319 -8.85 -14.40 -6.26
N VAL A 320 -7.63 -14.66 -5.78
CA VAL A 320 -6.82 -15.82 -6.19
C VAL A 320 -7.42 -17.13 -5.70
N VAL A 321 -7.78 -17.22 -4.43
CA VAL A 321 -8.30 -18.45 -3.83
C VAL A 321 -9.67 -18.80 -4.43
N VAL A 322 -10.54 -17.81 -4.64
CA VAL A 322 -11.85 -18.02 -5.29
C VAL A 322 -11.69 -18.40 -6.77
N LEU A 323 -10.73 -17.80 -7.48
CA LEU A 323 -10.40 -18.23 -8.84
C LEU A 323 -9.90 -19.68 -8.88
N LEU A 324 -8.99 -20.05 -7.98
CA LEU A 324 -8.46 -21.42 -7.90
C LEU A 324 -9.57 -22.42 -7.59
N ALA A 325 -10.48 -22.08 -6.67
CA ALA A 325 -11.70 -22.83 -6.37
C ALA A 325 -12.59 -23.02 -7.61
N GLY A 326 -12.82 -21.95 -8.38
CA GLY A 326 -13.57 -22.01 -9.64
C GLY A 326 -12.90 -22.88 -10.70
N LEU A 327 -11.56 -22.82 -10.82
CA LEU A 327 -10.82 -23.67 -11.75
C LEU A 327 -10.89 -25.15 -11.38
N LEU A 328 -10.89 -25.49 -10.08
CA LEU A 328 -11.05 -26.87 -9.63
C LEU A 328 -12.43 -27.43 -9.99
N LEU A 329 -13.50 -26.62 -9.92
CA LEU A 329 -14.83 -27.03 -10.37
C LEU A 329 -14.86 -27.40 -11.86
N ILE A 330 -14.05 -26.73 -12.68
CA ILE A 330 -13.95 -26.98 -14.12
C ILE A 330 -13.07 -28.21 -14.40
N ALA A 331 -12.02 -28.43 -13.59
CA ALA A 331 -11.00 -29.44 -13.85
C ALA A 331 -11.43 -30.90 -13.54
N GLY A 332 -12.49 -31.13 -12.75
CA GLY A 332 -13.09 -32.47 -12.61
C GLY A 332 -13.72 -32.81 -11.25
N PRO A 333 -14.35 -34.00 -11.12
CA PRO A 333 -15.44 -34.23 -10.16
C PRO A 333 -15.06 -34.75 -8.75
N SER A 334 -13.80 -34.97 -8.42
CA SER A 334 -13.41 -35.54 -7.10
C SER A 334 -12.92 -34.48 -6.12
N LEU A 335 -13.70 -33.41 -5.91
CA LEU A 335 -13.46 -32.56 -4.74
C LEU A 335 -13.96 -33.30 -3.49
N PRO A 336 -13.08 -33.53 -2.49
CA PRO A 336 -13.50 -34.20 -1.28
C PRO A 336 -14.58 -33.37 -0.59
N ILE A 337 -15.61 -34.04 -0.09
CA ILE A 337 -16.71 -33.39 0.63
C ILE A 337 -16.12 -32.66 1.85
N PRO A 338 -16.47 -31.37 2.09
CA PRO A 338 -15.96 -30.64 3.24
C PRO A 338 -16.04 -31.44 4.55
N LEU A 339 -14.98 -31.33 5.35
CA LEU A 339 -14.83 -31.96 6.67
C LEU A 339 -14.68 -33.49 6.70
N THR A 340 -14.71 -34.20 5.57
CA THR A 340 -14.33 -35.62 5.55
C THR A 340 -12.82 -35.82 5.74
N PRO A 341 -12.34 -37.01 6.14
CA PRO A 341 -10.91 -37.28 6.26
C PRO A 341 -10.12 -36.99 4.98
N GLU A 342 -10.70 -37.29 3.81
CA GLU A 342 -10.10 -37.00 2.50
C GLU A 342 -9.94 -35.50 2.28
N TRP A 343 -10.89 -34.69 2.74
CA TRP A 343 -10.81 -33.23 2.64
C TRP A 343 -9.70 -32.66 3.51
N TRP A 344 -9.55 -33.17 4.74
CA TRP A 344 -8.46 -32.79 5.63
C TRP A 344 -7.08 -33.18 5.05
N LEU A 345 -6.96 -34.38 4.48
CA LEU A 345 -5.75 -34.83 3.80
C LEU A 345 -5.42 -33.98 2.56
N SER A 346 -6.42 -33.40 1.89
CA SER A 346 -6.22 -32.53 0.73
C SER A 346 -5.78 -31.10 1.10
N ARG A 347 -6.02 -30.65 2.34
CA ARG A 347 -5.77 -29.25 2.76
C ARG A 347 -4.30 -28.81 2.63
N PRO A 348 -3.29 -29.61 2.99
CA PRO A 348 -1.89 -29.20 2.83
C PRO A 348 -1.55 -28.85 1.37
N VAL A 349 -1.98 -29.67 0.41
CA VAL A 349 -1.76 -29.42 -1.03
C VAL A 349 -2.51 -28.17 -1.48
N TRP A 350 -3.77 -28.01 -1.06
CA TRP A 350 -4.56 -26.81 -1.33
C TRP A 350 -3.90 -25.52 -0.81
N LEU A 351 -3.41 -25.53 0.43
CA LEU A 351 -2.74 -24.38 1.03
C LEU A 351 -1.43 -24.04 0.33
N VAL A 352 -0.65 -25.05 -0.09
CA VAL A 352 0.57 -24.84 -0.88
C VAL A 352 0.23 -24.25 -2.24
N ALA A 353 -0.76 -24.80 -2.94
CA ALA A 353 -1.21 -24.30 -4.25
C ALA A 353 -1.71 -22.85 -4.16
N ALA A 354 -2.56 -22.54 -3.17
CA ALA A 354 -3.04 -21.19 -2.89
C ALA A 354 -1.87 -20.25 -2.57
N GLY A 355 -0.92 -20.67 -1.74
CA GLY A 355 0.28 -19.90 -1.40
C GLY A 355 1.13 -19.59 -2.63
N ILE A 356 1.39 -20.57 -3.49
CA ILE A 356 2.13 -20.39 -4.74
C ILE A 356 1.40 -19.43 -5.67
N ALA A 357 0.08 -19.59 -5.83
CA ALA A 357 -0.72 -18.72 -6.68
C ALA A 357 -0.71 -17.26 -6.20
N VAL A 358 -0.83 -17.03 -4.88
CA VAL A 358 -0.73 -15.69 -4.28
C VAL A 358 0.67 -15.12 -4.49
N VAL A 359 1.73 -15.90 -4.30
CA VAL A 359 3.11 -15.46 -4.54
C VAL A 359 3.34 -15.10 -6.01
N ALA A 360 2.78 -15.87 -6.95
CA ALA A 360 2.87 -15.58 -8.38
C ALA A 360 2.19 -14.23 -8.72
N VAL A 361 0.99 -13.99 -8.19
CA VAL A 361 0.31 -12.71 -8.35
C VAL A 361 1.10 -11.58 -7.70
N VAL A 362 1.68 -11.79 -6.50
CA VAL A 362 2.55 -10.80 -5.85
C VAL A 362 3.78 -10.47 -6.71
N ALA A 363 4.39 -11.45 -7.38
CA ALA A 363 5.54 -11.21 -8.24
C ALA A 363 5.21 -10.32 -9.45
N VAL A 364 4.00 -10.45 -10.00
CA VAL A 364 3.50 -9.65 -11.12
C VAL A 364 2.98 -8.29 -10.64
N ALA A 365 2.05 -8.28 -9.69
CA ALA A 365 1.36 -7.09 -9.20
C ALA A 365 2.22 -6.22 -8.26
N GLY A 366 3.18 -6.81 -7.52
CA GLY A 366 4.10 -6.09 -6.63
C GLY A 366 5.06 -5.13 -7.35
N ARG A 367 5.08 -5.13 -8.69
CA ARG A 367 5.70 -4.05 -9.49
C ARG A 367 4.99 -2.70 -9.28
N ILE A 368 3.70 -2.71 -8.96
CA ILE A 368 2.88 -1.50 -8.72
C ILE A 368 3.21 -0.85 -7.37
N GLU A 369 3.53 -1.65 -6.34
CA GLU A 369 3.94 -1.16 -5.01
C GLU A 369 5.34 -0.52 -5.02
N ARG A 370 6.21 -1.01 -5.90
CA ARG A 370 7.54 -0.44 -6.16
C ARG A 370 7.38 0.76 -7.09
N GLY A 371 6.91 1.88 -6.54
CA GLY A 371 6.97 3.17 -7.24
C GLY A 371 8.37 3.43 -7.81
N PRO A 372 8.54 4.33 -8.81
CA PRO A 372 9.81 4.52 -9.51
C PRO A 372 10.94 4.69 -8.51
N LYS A 373 11.95 3.79 -8.56
CA LYS A 373 13.17 3.96 -7.76
C LYS A 373 13.71 5.34 -8.08
N LYS A 374 13.75 6.25 -7.11
CA LYS A 374 14.57 7.47 -7.25
C LYS A 374 15.99 7.00 -7.58
N PRO A 375 16.62 7.52 -8.64
CA PRO A 375 18.00 7.15 -8.98
C PRO A 375 18.86 7.33 -7.73
N SER A 376 19.40 6.24 -7.24
CA SER A 376 20.29 6.23 -6.07
C SER A 376 21.66 6.66 -6.58
N GLY A 377 21.86 7.97 -6.72
CA GLY A 377 23.06 8.47 -7.39
C GLY A 377 23.14 9.99 -7.50
N VAL A 378 22.73 10.73 -6.47
CA VAL A 378 23.28 12.07 -6.18
C VAL A 378 23.26 12.21 -4.66
N GLN A 379 24.42 12.04 -4.03
CA GLN A 379 24.62 12.58 -2.68
C GLN A 379 24.41 14.09 -2.79
N ALA A 380 23.29 14.59 -2.25
CA ALA A 380 23.02 16.01 -2.18
C ALA A 380 23.89 16.62 -1.06
N THR A 381 25.16 16.86 -1.35
CA THR A 381 26.03 17.78 -0.60
C THR A 381 25.72 19.21 -1.02
N GLN A 382 24.50 19.69 -0.77
CA GLN A 382 24.18 21.13 -0.69
C GLN A 382 22.85 21.29 0.06
N PRO A 383 22.75 22.14 1.11
CA PRO A 383 21.48 22.52 1.70
C PRO A 383 20.82 23.53 0.74
N VAL A 384 20.19 23.05 -0.31
CA VAL A 384 19.34 23.92 -1.14
C VAL A 384 18.09 24.22 -0.31
N THR A 385 18.04 25.42 0.26
CA THR A 385 16.88 26.06 0.89
C THR A 385 15.79 26.40 -0.12
N THR A 386 15.59 25.58 -1.16
CA THR A 386 14.34 25.57 -1.90
C THR A 386 13.33 24.79 -1.08
N ARG A 387 12.73 25.50 -0.12
CA ARG A 387 11.39 25.23 0.37
C ARG A 387 10.47 25.29 -0.84
N THR A 388 10.49 24.25 -1.68
CA THR A 388 9.38 23.94 -2.56
C THR A 388 8.21 23.91 -1.62
N ALA A 389 7.33 24.91 -1.75
CA ALA A 389 6.10 24.97 -1.00
C ALA A 389 5.32 23.72 -1.38
N SER A 390 5.56 22.61 -0.65
CA SER A 390 4.71 21.44 -0.73
C SER A 390 3.36 21.97 -0.28
N THR A 391 2.46 22.13 -1.25
CA THR A 391 1.10 22.55 -0.95
C THR A 391 0.54 21.52 0.00
N THR A 392 0.40 21.92 1.27
CA THR A 392 -0.18 21.09 2.31
C THR A 392 -1.57 20.70 1.84
N ILE A 393 -1.87 19.40 1.90
CA ILE A 393 -3.19 18.91 1.51
C ILE A 393 -4.18 19.46 2.54
N SER A 394 -5.26 20.10 2.07
CA SER A 394 -6.28 20.63 2.97
C SER A 394 -6.98 19.50 3.74
N ALA A 395 -7.40 19.77 4.98
CA ALA A 395 -8.11 18.81 5.80
C ALA A 395 -9.39 18.27 5.10
N LYS A 396 -10.11 19.14 4.38
CA LYS A 396 -11.30 18.76 3.59
C LYS A 396 -10.97 17.73 2.52
N ARG A 397 -9.85 17.87 1.81
CA ARG A 397 -9.42 16.92 0.78
C ARG A 397 -8.94 15.60 1.37
N ALA A 398 -8.22 15.65 2.49
CA ALA A 398 -7.85 14.44 3.22
C ALA A 398 -9.08 13.68 3.73
N ALA A 399 -10.07 14.40 4.28
CA ALA A 399 -11.34 13.82 4.70
C ALA A 399 -12.13 13.21 3.53
N PHE A 400 -12.25 13.93 2.41
CA PHE A 400 -12.90 13.39 1.20
C PHE A 400 -12.18 12.14 0.68
N SER A 401 -10.85 12.11 0.70
CA SER A 401 -10.07 10.92 0.32
C SER A 401 -10.39 9.69 1.18
N VAL A 402 -10.47 9.90 2.49
CA VAL A 402 -10.81 8.84 3.47
C VAL A 402 -12.25 8.38 3.26
N LEU A 403 -13.21 9.30 3.20
CA LEU A 403 -14.63 9.00 3.03
C LEU A 403 -14.87 8.28 1.71
N SER A 404 -14.33 8.76 0.59
CA SER A 404 -14.48 8.12 -0.71
C SER A 404 -13.86 6.71 -0.73
N GLY A 405 -12.65 6.54 -0.18
CA GLY A 405 -12.00 5.24 -0.12
C GLY A 405 -12.75 4.23 0.77
N ALA A 406 -13.20 4.67 1.96
CA ALA A 406 -13.96 3.83 2.89
C ALA A 406 -15.36 3.51 2.36
N SER A 407 -16.07 4.49 1.77
CA SER A 407 -17.38 4.27 1.15
C SER A 407 -17.31 3.31 -0.03
N GLY A 408 -16.20 3.30 -0.80
CA GLY A 408 -15.99 2.30 -1.84
C GLY A 408 -15.95 0.87 -1.30
N VAL A 409 -15.27 0.66 -0.16
CA VAL A 409 -15.27 -0.63 0.54
C VAL A 409 -16.67 -0.98 1.08
N LEU A 410 -17.30 -0.02 1.77
CA LEU A 410 -18.61 -0.23 2.39
C LEU A 410 -19.69 -0.54 1.36
N LEU A 411 -19.65 0.11 0.19
CA LEU A 411 -20.59 -0.17 -0.90
C LEU A 411 -20.50 -1.63 -1.34
N ILE A 412 -19.29 -2.13 -1.59
CA ILE A 412 -19.07 -3.53 -2.01
C ILE A 412 -19.64 -4.49 -0.96
N LEU A 413 -19.42 -4.22 0.33
CA LEU A 413 -19.87 -5.08 1.43
C LEU A 413 -21.39 -5.03 1.63
N ALA A 414 -21.97 -3.82 1.64
CA ALA A 414 -23.39 -3.59 1.93
C ALA A 414 -24.31 -4.16 0.84
N THR A 415 -23.80 -4.30 -0.38
CA THR A 415 -24.56 -4.85 -1.52
C THR A 415 -24.04 -6.23 -1.92
N THR A 416 -23.55 -6.98 -0.93
CA THR A 416 -23.16 -8.40 -1.04
C THR A 416 -22.22 -8.72 -2.20
N GLY A 417 -21.28 -7.81 -2.52
CA GLY A 417 -20.27 -8.02 -3.55
C GLY A 417 -20.81 -8.16 -4.97
N SER A 418 -21.97 -7.57 -5.30
CA SER A 418 -22.50 -7.55 -6.65
C SER A 418 -21.52 -6.91 -7.67
N LEU A 419 -21.59 -7.33 -8.93
CA LEU A 419 -20.67 -6.86 -9.98
C LEU A 419 -20.67 -5.32 -10.13
N TRP A 420 -21.85 -4.69 -10.11
CA TRP A 420 -21.95 -3.23 -10.22
C TRP A 420 -21.35 -2.53 -8.99
N ALA A 421 -21.45 -3.14 -7.81
CA ALA A 421 -20.89 -2.58 -6.59
C ALA A 421 -19.37 -2.67 -6.55
N TRP A 422 -18.78 -3.72 -7.12
CA TRP A 422 -17.34 -3.77 -7.36
C TRP A 422 -16.88 -2.65 -8.29
N ALA A 423 -17.60 -2.38 -9.38
CA ALA A 423 -17.26 -1.30 -10.31
C ALA A 423 -17.39 0.09 -9.65
N ALA A 424 -18.51 0.34 -8.98
CA ALA A 424 -18.76 1.59 -8.26
C ALA A 424 -17.80 1.78 -7.07
N GLY A 425 -17.52 0.72 -6.32
CA GLY A 425 -16.57 0.71 -5.21
C GLY A 425 -15.14 1.00 -5.68
N ALA A 426 -14.71 0.40 -6.79
CA ALA A 426 -13.42 0.72 -7.42
C ALA A 426 -13.36 2.19 -7.89
N ALA A 427 -14.44 2.73 -8.47
CA ALA A 427 -14.50 4.14 -8.83
C ALA A 427 -14.37 5.07 -7.60
N LEU A 428 -15.07 4.75 -6.50
CA LEU A 428 -14.96 5.50 -5.24
C LEU A 428 -13.56 5.42 -4.62
N MET A 429 -12.89 4.25 -4.67
CA MET A 429 -11.49 4.12 -4.27
C MET A 429 -10.55 4.95 -5.16
N ALA A 430 -10.81 4.99 -6.47
CA ALA A 430 -10.05 5.82 -7.41
C ALA A 430 -10.22 7.31 -7.11
N CYS A 431 -11.45 7.78 -6.85
CA CYS A 431 -11.72 9.14 -6.40
C CYS A 431 -10.97 9.47 -5.10
N GLY A 432 -10.97 8.53 -4.13
CA GLY A 432 -10.22 8.66 -2.89
C GLY A 432 -8.72 8.79 -3.12
N LEU A 433 -8.15 7.98 -4.02
CA LEU A 433 -6.74 8.03 -4.39
C LEU A 433 -6.37 9.33 -5.12
N LEU A 434 -7.22 9.80 -6.04
CA LEU A 434 -7.03 11.07 -6.74
C LEU A 434 -7.07 12.26 -5.77
N ALA A 435 -7.99 12.24 -4.81
CA ALA A 435 -8.08 13.26 -3.78
C ALA A 435 -6.85 13.30 -2.86
N ALA A 436 -6.23 12.14 -2.60
CA ALA A 436 -5.00 12.03 -1.82
C ALA A 436 -3.75 12.53 -2.57
N ARG A 437 -3.81 12.61 -3.91
CA ARG A 437 -2.70 13.09 -4.75
C ARG A 437 -2.67 14.62 -4.78
N ASP A 438 -1.47 15.17 -4.96
CA ASP A 438 -1.32 16.61 -5.19
C ASP A 438 -1.97 16.96 -6.54
N PRO A 439 -2.91 17.93 -6.61
CA PRO A 439 -3.58 18.32 -7.84
C PRO A 439 -2.59 18.82 -8.88
N ARG A 440 -1.40 19.31 -8.46
CA ARG A 440 -0.32 19.71 -9.37
C ARG A 440 0.40 18.53 -10.03
N HIS A 441 0.22 17.31 -9.55
CA HIS A 441 0.72 16.07 -10.18
C HIS A 441 -0.33 15.35 -11.02
N VAL A 442 -1.62 15.53 -10.71
CA VAL A 442 -2.72 15.00 -11.55
C VAL A 442 -2.90 15.88 -12.80
N VAL A 443 -2.76 17.20 -12.62
CA VAL A 443 -2.65 18.16 -13.71
C VAL A 443 -1.26 18.75 -13.60
N ALA A 444 -0.26 18.05 -14.14
CA ALA A 444 0.99 18.71 -14.45
C ALA A 444 0.71 19.76 -15.53
N ARG A 445 0.25 20.95 -15.11
CA ARG A 445 0.23 22.14 -15.98
C ARG A 445 1.62 22.40 -16.58
N ASN A 446 2.69 21.96 -15.90
CA ASN A 446 4.06 22.02 -16.39
C ASN A 446 4.36 21.00 -17.52
N HIS A 447 3.52 19.97 -17.72
CA HIS A 447 3.60 19.08 -18.88
C HIS A 447 2.53 19.41 -19.95
N LEU A 448 1.55 20.25 -19.61
CA LEU A 448 0.57 20.84 -20.53
C LEU A 448 0.95 22.25 -20.97
N ASP A 449 2.17 22.71 -20.66
CA ASP A 449 2.78 23.81 -21.40
C ASP A 449 3.18 23.30 -22.79
N ALA A 450 2.18 23.26 -23.69
CA ALA A 450 2.37 23.25 -25.14
C ALA A 450 3.14 24.50 -25.65
N ARG A 451 3.73 25.30 -24.75
CA ARG A 451 4.63 26.42 -25.00
C ARG A 451 6.11 26.05 -24.91
N ALA A 452 6.47 24.89 -24.36
CA ALA A 452 7.84 24.38 -24.40
C ALA A 452 8.30 23.91 -25.80
N PRO A 453 7.43 23.37 -26.69
CA PRO A 453 7.80 23.07 -28.08
C PRO A 453 7.82 24.30 -29.00
N LEU A 454 7.16 25.39 -28.60
CA LEU A 454 7.13 26.67 -29.33
C LEU A 454 8.16 27.60 -28.70
N GLY A 455 9.42 27.49 -29.10
CA GLY A 455 10.59 28.20 -28.56
C GLY A 455 10.49 29.73 -28.47
N LEU A 456 9.68 30.22 -27.53
CA LEU A 456 9.41 31.64 -27.29
C LEU A 456 10.03 32.15 -25.98
N THR A 457 10.83 31.37 -25.29
CA THR A 457 11.72 31.87 -24.23
C THR A 457 13.05 32.32 -24.84
N LYS A 458 12.99 33.37 -25.68
CA LYS A 458 14.14 34.26 -25.90
C LYS A 458 13.93 35.56 -25.12
N ALA A 459 14.80 35.74 -24.14
CA ALA A 459 15.33 37.01 -23.65
C ALA A 459 14.42 37.95 -22.83
N LYS A 460 14.33 37.66 -21.52
CA LYS A 460 14.81 38.62 -20.50
C LYS A 460 16.03 38.00 -19.80
N LEU A 461 17.15 38.00 -20.51
CA LEU A 461 18.48 37.79 -19.93
C LEU A 461 19.31 39.00 -20.31
N VAL A 462 19.58 39.77 -19.27
CA VAL A 462 20.45 40.94 -19.23
C VAL A 462 21.90 40.43 -19.31
N LEU A 463 22.69 41.10 -20.16
CA LEU A 463 24.16 41.08 -20.30
C LEU A 463 24.87 39.71 -20.29
N VAL A 464 25.27 39.23 -21.47
CA VAL A 464 26.69 39.00 -21.84
C VAL A 464 26.82 39.22 -23.36
N GLN A 465 27.77 40.07 -23.76
CA GLN A 465 28.15 40.32 -25.15
C GLN A 465 28.84 39.10 -25.77
N ALA A 466 28.40 38.67 -26.95
CA ALA A 466 29.26 38.29 -28.08
C ALA A 466 28.41 38.12 -29.36
N VAL A 467 28.72 38.92 -30.37
CA VAL A 467 28.16 38.98 -31.74
C VAL A 467 29.15 38.20 -32.65
N PRO A 468 28.82 37.77 -33.89
CA PRO A 468 27.93 36.67 -34.31
C PRO A 468 28.61 35.72 -35.35
N ALA A 469 27.91 34.68 -35.81
CA ALA A 469 28.06 34.20 -37.20
C ALA A 469 26.69 33.80 -37.77
N LEU A 470 26.42 34.33 -38.97
CA LEU A 470 25.17 34.39 -39.72
C LEU A 470 24.55 33.00 -40.04
N ASN A 471 23.24 32.87 -40.34
CA ASN A 471 22.71 33.31 -41.64
C ASN A 471 21.25 33.82 -41.60
N ARG A 472 21.05 34.97 -42.26
CA ARG A 472 19.80 35.68 -42.50
C ARG A 472 19.12 35.10 -43.74
N ARG A 473 18.12 34.24 -43.57
CA ARG A 473 16.98 34.09 -44.50
C ARG A 473 15.84 33.49 -43.66
N ILE A 474 14.61 33.93 -43.89
CA ILE A 474 13.40 33.67 -43.06
C ILE A 474 13.24 34.66 -41.89
N ARG A 475 13.16 35.97 -42.17
CA ARG A 475 12.67 36.96 -41.20
C ARG A 475 11.37 37.68 -41.64
N ASN A 476 10.69 37.22 -42.69
CA ASN A 476 9.56 37.97 -43.28
C ASN A 476 8.32 37.13 -43.64
N ILE A 477 7.74 36.32 -42.73
CA ILE A 477 6.42 35.68 -43.03
C ILE A 477 5.46 35.58 -41.82
N ALA A 478 5.34 36.63 -41.00
CA ALA A 478 4.10 36.84 -40.23
C ALA A 478 3.99 38.32 -39.77
N ARG A 479 3.21 39.11 -40.51
CA ARG A 479 2.75 40.44 -40.06
C ARG A 479 1.72 40.23 -38.95
N VAL A 480 2.07 40.58 -37.71
CA VAL A 480 1.10 40.88 -36.65
C VAL A 480 1.05 42.39 -36.55
N GLN A 481 -0.10 43.00 -36.87
CA GLN A 481 -0.31 44.44 -36.71
C GLN A 481 -1.28 44.64 -35.56
N GLN A 482 -0.80 45.23 -34.47
CA GLN A 482 -1.59 45.56 -33.29
C GLN A 482 -2.20 46.95 -33.48
N ARG A 483 -3.54 47.07 -33.48
CA ARG A 483 -4.23 48.36 -33.45
C ARG A 483 -5.15 48.38 -32.22
N GLY A 484 -4.69 49.06 -31.16
CA GLY A 484 -5.43 49.18 -29.90
C GLY A 484 -5.61 47.85 -29.14
N HIS A 485 -6.71 47.75 -28.39
CA HIS A 485 -6.97 46.70 -27.40
C HIS A 485 -7.54 45.38 -27.98
N SER A 486 -7.32 45.07 -29.26
CA SER A 486 -7.66 43.74 -29.80
C SER A 486 -6.61 43.23 -30.78
N ILE A 487 -6.27 41.93 -30.69
CA ILE A 487 -5.34 41.23 -31.58
C ILE A 487 -6.15 40.29 -32.47
N ARG A 488 -6.08 40.49 -33.79
CA ARG A 488 -6.67 39.58 -34.79
C ARG A 488 -5.53 38.81 -35.45
N VAL A 489 -5.46 37.49 -35.22
CA VAL A 489 -4.47 36.60 -35.85
C VAL A 489 -5.11 35.93 -37.07
N GLY A 490 -4.56 36.16 -38.26
CA GLY A 490 -4.99 35.45 -39.47
C GLY A 490 -4.55 33.98 -39.46
N GLY A 491 -5.48 33.06 -39.75
CA GLY A 491 -5.22 31.62 -39.75
C GLY A 491 -4.23 31.18 -40.82
N LEU A 492 -3.24 30.35 -40.45
CA LEU A 492 -2.34 29.70 -41.40
C LEU A 492 -3.01 28.45 -41.99
N GLY A 493 -3.12 28.39 -43.31
CA GLY A 493 -3.67 27.25 -44.03
C GLY A 493 -2.85 25.95 -43.90
N LEU A 494 -3.58 24.83 -43.88
CA LEU A 494 -3.12 23.44 -43.81
C LEU A 494 -1.90 23.05 -44.69
N PRO A 495 -1.65 23.62 -45.89
CA PRO A 495 -0.50 23.22 -46.71
C PRO A 495 0.86 23.55 -46.07
N LYS A 496 0.95 24.64 -45.29
CA LYS A 496 2.21 25.07 -44.65
C LYS A 496 2.57 24.27 -43.40
N LEU A 497 1.57 23.73 -42.71
CA LEU A 497 1.77 22.83 -41.56
C LEU A 497 2.36 21.49 -41.99
N ARG A 498 1.98 20.98 -43.17
CA ARG A 498 2.52 19.73 -43.74
C ARG A 498 4.01 19.83 -44.09
N ALA A 499 4.48 20.98 -44.56
CA ALA A 499 5.91 21.17 -44.87
C ALA A 499 6.79 21.12 -43.61
N ILE A 500 6.32 21.70 -42.50
CA ILE A 500 7.01 21.69 -41.20
C ILE A 500 7.03 20.27 -40.61
N LEU A 501 5.92 19.53 -40.72
CA LEU A 501 5.82 18.16 -40.22
C LEU A 501 6.75 17.20 -40.99
N LYS A 502 6.86 17.37 -42.31
CA LYS A 502 7.73 16.54 -43.17
C LYS A 502 9.21 16.74 -42.84
N GLN A 503 9.61 17.98 -42.56
CA GLN A 503 10.98 18.32 -42.18
C GLN A 503 11.36 17.83 -40.76
N ALA A 504 10.38 17.79 -39.83
CA ALA A 504 10.56 17.21 -38.51
C ALA A 504 10.64 15.67 -38.52
N LEU A 505 9.87 15.02 -39.41
CA LEU A 505 9.89 13.56 -39.61
C LEU A 505 11.19 13.07 -40.27
N GLU A 506 11.78 13.85 -41.18
CA GLU A 506 13.09 13.55 -41.79
C GLU A 506 14.24 13.68 -40.77
N GLY A 507 14.14 14.58 -39.80
CA GLY A 507 15.11 14.72 -38.70
C GLY A 507 15.11 13.54 -37.71
N LEU A 508 13.98 12.85 -37.54
CA LEU A 508 13.82 11.70 -36.66
C LEU A 508 14.44 10.40 -37.21
N HIS A 509 14.71 10.32 -38.52
CA HIS A 509 15.33 9.16 -39.16
C HIS A 509 16.86 9.04 -38.97
N ARG A 510 17.51 9.97 -38.23
CA ARG A 510 18.97 9.98 -38.00
C ARG A 510 19.39 9.85 -36.53
N ILE A 511 18.70 9.02 -35.74
CA ILE A 511 19.16 8.70 -34.37
C ILE A 511 19.48 7.20 -34.28
N ARG A 512 20.75 6.85 -34.48
CA ARG A 512 21.30 5.53 -34.11
C ARG A 512 21.57 5.51 -32.60
N LEU A 513 20.98 4.53 -31.92
CA LEU A 513 21.33 4.13 -30.56
C LEU A 513 22.80 3.65 -30.54
N ARG A 514 23.68 4.39 -29.86
CA ARG A 514 25.06 3.96 -29.61
C ARG A 514 25.12 3.32 -28.22
N VAL A 515 25.25 1.99 -28.20
CA VAL A 515 25.75 1.21 -27.08
C VAL A 515 27.23 1.60 -26.89
N THR A 516 27.65 1.85 -25.66
CA THR A 516 29.06 2.12 -25.33
C THR A 516 29.55 1.09 -24.33
N ASP A 517 30.12 0.03 -24.87
CA ASP A 517 31.11 -0.85 -24.28
C ASP A 517 32.52 -0.46 -24.78
N GLN A 518 33.32 0.02 -23.83
CA GLN A 518 34.80 0.01 -23.71
C GLN A 518 35.76 0.70 -24.73
N ALA A 519 36.90 1.11 -24.11
CA ALA A 519 38.19 1.62 -24.61
C ALA A 519 38.15 3.09 -25.10
N ASP A 520 38.97 4.06 -24.64
CA ASP A 520 40.42 3.97 -24.44
C ASP A 520 41.00 5.03 -23.46
N ARG A 521 42.27 4.81 -23.13
CA ARG A 521 43.11 5.40 -22.07
C ARG A 521 43.51 6.87 -22.24
N ALA A 522 43.65 7.55 -21.10
CA ALA A 522 44.74 8.48 -20.68
C ALA A 522 44.23 9.19 -19.40
N THR A 523 44.92 9.34 -18.27
CA THR A 523 46.31 9.17 -17.85
C THR A 523 46.32 9.35 -16.31
N LEU A 524 47.38 8.83 -15.67
CA LEU A 524 47.84 9.12 -14.28
C LEU A 524 47.14 8.42 -13.11
N ASN A 525 47.62 7.19 -12.89
CA ASN A 525 47.87 6.64 -11.55
C ASN A 525 49.36 6.91 -11.22
N PRO A 526 49.67 7.41 -10.02
CA PRO A 526 50.83 6.87 -9.34
C PRO A 526 50.46 6.35 -7.94
N THR A 527 50.96 5.14 -7.68
CA THR A 527 51.15 4.45 -6.40
C THR A 527 50.01 3.54 -5.89
N GLY A 528 50.25 2.21 -6.03
CA GLY A 528 50.12 1.32 -4.88
C GLY A 528 49.21 0.09 -4.99
N ARG A 529 49.80 -1.01 -5.49
CA ARG A 529 49.53 -2.43 -5.12
C ARG A 529 48.31 -3.15 -5.75
N VAL A 530 48.66 -4.01 -6.70
CA VAL A 530 47.93 -5.13 -7.30
C VAL A 530 47.61 -6.21 -6.25
N HIS A 531 46.49 -6.94 -6.39
CA HIS A 531 46.44 -8.42 -6.29
C HIS A 531 45.18 -8.97 -6.99
N THR A 532 45.39 -9.54 -8.18
CA THR A 532 44.47 -10.38 -8.94
C THR A 532 44.67 -11.83 -8.54
N ARG A 533 43.59 -12.54 -8.15
CA ARG A 533 43.51 -13.99 -8.29
C ARG A 533 42.05 -14.42 -8.48
N ASN A 534 41.86 -15.29 -9.47
CA ASN A 534 40.66 -16.05 -9.84
C ASN A 534 39.71 -15.40 -10.87
N LEU A 535 40.22 -15.34 -12.10
CA LEU A 535 39.45 -15.65 -13.31
C LEU A 535 39.27 -17.18 -13.39
N LEU A 536 38.05 -17.65 -13.61
CA LEU A 536 37.80 -18.94 -14.25
C LEU A 536 36.73 -18.73 -15.31
N ALA A 537 37.19 -18.89 -16.54
CA ALA A 537 36.42 -18.85 -17.77
C ALA A 537 35.60 -20.14 -17.91
N LEU A 538 34.37 -20.00 -18.39
CA LEU A 538 33.65 -21.09 -19.06
C LEU A 538 33.21 -20.57 -20.42
N LYS A 539 33.91 -21.07 -21.44
CA LYS A 539 33.55 -21.04 -22.86
C LYS A 539 32.25 -21.83 -23.07
N ILE A 540 31.34 -21.30 -23.87
CA ILE A 540 30.55 -22.11 -24.81
C ILE A 540 30.63 -21.42 -26.17
N GLU A 541 31.14 -22.17 -27.14
CA GLU A 541 31.35 -21.83 -28.54
C GLU A 541 30.10 -22.21 -29.37
N HIS A 542 29.68 -21.29 -30.27
CA HIS A 542 28.96 -21.50 -31.55
C HIS A 542 27.53 -22.09 -31.55
N ALA A 543 26.57 -21.74 -32.43
CA ALA A 543 26.44 -20.76 -33.52
C ALA A 543 24.96 -20.66 -33.98
N ALA A 544 24.66 -19.56 -34.69
CA ALA A 544 23.70 -19.42 -35.81
C ALA A 544 22.17 -19.31 -35.59
N LEU A 545 21.67 -18.14 -36.00
CA LEU A 545 20.48 -17.84 -36.85
C LEU A 545 19.16 -18.63 -36.67
N ALA A 546 18.09 -17.89 -36.32
CA ALA A 546 16.83 -17.82 -37.09
C ALA A 546 15.87 -16.77 -36.49
N VAL A 547 15.97 -15.51 -36.91
CA VAL A 547 14.88 -14.53 -36.73
C VAL A 547 14.02 -14.60 -37.99
N ARG A 548 12.91 -15.35 -37.93
CA ARG A 548 11.89 -15.36 -38.98
C ARG A 548 10.91 -14.21 -38.75
N ASP A 549 10.96 -13.28 -39.70
CA ASP A 549 9.88 -12.41 -40.20
C ASP A 549 8.47 -12.90 -39.85
N HIS A 550 7.65 -12.07 -39.19
CA HIS A 550 6.17 -12.06 -39.31
C HIS A 550 5.56 -10.73 -38.81
N THR A 551 6.01 -9.60 -39.36
CA THR A 551 5.36 -8.29 -39.09
C THR A 551 5.33 -7.41 -40.34
N ARG A 552 5.03 -8.01 -41.51
CA ARG A 552 4.85 -7.30 -42.78
C ARG A 552 3.60 -7.68 -43.59
N ARG A 553 2.65 -8.41 -42.99
CA ARG A 553 1.38 -8.81 -43.66
C ARG A 553 0.08 -8.30 -43.04
N LEU A 554 0.12 -7.42 -42.03
CA LEU A 554 -1.09 -6.87 -41.42
C LEU A 554 -1.29 -5.34 -41.60
N ILE A 555 -0.40 -4.66 -42.34
CA ILE A 555 -0.54 -3.23 -42.66
C ILE A 555 -0.46 -3.04 -44.19
N LYS A 556 -1.16 -3.91 -44.93
CA LYS A 556 -1.37 -3.74 -46.39
C LYS A 556 -2.84 -3.90 -46.80
N TRP A 557 -3.76 -3.93 -45.83
CA TRP A 557 -5.20 -4.03 -46.09
C TRP A 557 -5.96 -2.72 -45.88
N ASP A 558 -5.36 -1.69 -45.28
CA ASP A 558 -6.09 -0.48 -44.85
C ASP A 558 -5.69 0.82 -45.58
N LEU A 559 -5.00 0.71 -46.72
CA LEU A 559 -4.67 1.88 -47.57
C LEU A 559 -4.97 1.63 -49.07
N VAL A 560 -5.87 0.68 -49.34
CA VAL A 560 -6.66 0.64 -50.58
C VAL A 560 -8.12 1.08 -50.32
N GLU A 561 -8.53 1.24 -49.07
CA GLU A 561 -9.68 2.08 -48.70
C GLU A 561 -9.23 3.22 -47.76
N ARG A 562 -8.45 4.11 -48.40
CA ARG A 562 -8.10 5.50 -48.05
C ARG A 562 -6.87 5.78 -47.19
#